data_AF-A0A379STB4-F1
#
_entry.id   AF-A0A379STB4-F1
#
_cell.length_a   1.000
_cell.length_b   1.000
_cell.length_c   1.000
_cell.angle_alpha   90.00
_cell.angle_beta   90.00
_cell.angle_gamma   90.00
#
_symmetry.space_group_name_H-M   'P 1'
#
loop_
_entity.id
_entity.type
_entity.pdbx_description
1 polymer ?
#
loop_
_entity_poly.entity_id
_entity_poly.type
_entity_poly.pdbx_seq_one_letter_code
_entity_poly.pdbx_strand_id
1 'polypeptide(L)'
;MVGNVPDYHATLTHYADLADNKASAVPAPVYPGLFMLGALGSRGLCSAPLCAEILAAQMSNEPIPLDASTLAALNPNRLWVRKLLKGKAVK
;
A
#
# COMPACT_ATOMS: atom_id res chain seq x y z
N MET A 1 -1.99 -6.19 -6.38
CA MET A 1 -1.75 -4.85 -5.81
C MET A 1 -3.08 -4.14 -5.80
N VAL A 2 -3.54 -3.72 -4.62
CA VAL A 2 -4.84 -3.04 -4.46
C VAL A 2 -4.74 -1.97 -3.39
N GLY A 3 -5.29 -0.78 -3.66
CA GLY A 3 -5.34 0.37 -2.74
C GLY A 3 -4.98 1.69 -3.41
N ASN A 4 -4.61 2.69 -2.61
CA ASN A 4 -4.17 4.00 -3.10
C ASN A 4 -2.92 3.89 -3.99
N VAL A 5 -2.85 4.72 -5.02
CA VAL A 5 -1.62 4.88 -5.80
C VAL A 5 -0.62 5.69 -4.98
N PRO A 6 0.56 5.12 -4.66
CA PRO A 6 1.52 5.78 -3.79
C PRO A 6 2.36 6.80 -4.56
N ASP A 7 2.70 7.90 -3.91
CA ASP A 7 3.67 8.86 -4.44
C ASP A 7 5.08 8.37 -4.11
N TYR A 8 5.81 7.95 -5.14
CA TYR A 8 7.16 7.40 -5.00
C TYR A 8 8.14 8.41 -4.39
N HIS A 9 8.21 9.62 -4.94
CA HIS A 9 9.19 10.62 -4.50
C HIS A 9 8.87 11.08 -3.08
N ALA A 10 7.61 11.39 -2.80
CA ALA A 10 7.20 11.78 -1.45
C ALA A 10 7.42 10.64 -0.44
N THR A 11 7.18 9.37 -0.82
CA THR A 11 7.49 8.22 0.04
C THR A 11 8.98 8.18 0.40
N LEU A 12 9.88 8.34 -0.56
CA LEU A 12 11.32 8.32 -0.28
C LEU A 12 11.77 9.49 0.59
N THR A 13 11.19 10.68 0.39
CA THR A 13 11.51 11.86 1.19
C THR A 13 10.99 11.73 2.62
N HIS A 14 9.71 11.40 2.81
CA HIS A 14 9.08 11.36 4.13
C HIS A 14 9.49 10.16 4.98
N TYR A 15 9.92 9.07 4.35
CA TYR A 15 10.36 7.85 5.05
C TYR A 15 11.88 7.64 4.96
N ALA A 16 12.65 8.69 4.69
CA ALA A 16 14.11 8.63 4.59
C ALA A 16 14.76 8.06 5.87
N ASP A 17 14.23 8.39 7.03
CA ASP A 17 14.69 8.00 8.37
C ASP A 17 13.72 7.03 9.08
N LEU A 18 12.80 6.40 8.33
CA LEU A 18 11.73 5.56 8.88
C LEU A 18 12.25 4.38 9.71
N ALA A 19 13.46 3.90 9.45
CA ALA A 19 14.07 2.81 10.22
C ALA A 19 14.25 3.17 11.70
N ASP A 20 14.62 4.42 11.97
CA ASP A 20 14.95 4.94 13.30
C ASP A 20 13.74 5.65 13.93
N ASN A 21 12.88 6.27 13.10
CA ASN A 21 11.80 7.17 13.56
C ASN A 21 10.39 6.64 13.24
N LYS A 22 10.11 5.37 13.55
CA LYS A 22 8.82 4.71 13.24
C LYS A 22 7.61 5.35 13.91
N ALA A 23 7.77 5.83 15.16
CA ALA A 23 6.67 6.37 15.95
C ALA A 23 6.17 7.73 15.44
N SER A 24 7.02 8.48 14.73
CA SER A 24 6.69 9.78 14.13
C SER A 24 6.39 9.69 12.63
N ALA A 25 6.22 8.48 12.10
CA ALA A 25 5.97 8.27 10.69
C ALA A 25 4.63 8.91 10.28
N VAL A 26 4.66 9.74 9.24
CA VAL A 26 3.46 10.30 8.62
C VAL A 26 2.65 9.20 7.90
N PRO A 27 1.34 9.40 7.65
CA PRO A 27 0.57 8.51 6.78
C PRO A 27 1.23 8.34 5.40
N ALA A 28 1.02 7.19 4.77
CA ALA A 28 1.63 6.86 3.48
C ALA A 28 1.33 7.95 2.43
N PRO A 29 2.37 8.56 1.81
CA PRO A 29 2.17 9.54 0.76
C PRO A 29 1.50 8.90 -0.47
N VAL A 30 0.36 9.47 -0.88
CA VAL A 30 -0.49 8.94 -1.96
C VAL A 30 -1.04 10.08 -2.80
N TYR A 31 -1.41 9.77 -4.05
CA TYR A 31 -2.13 10.72 -4.89
C TYR A 31 -3.62 10.79 -4.45
N PRO A 32 -4.16 11.98 -4.14
CA PRO A 32 -5.55 12.12 -3.70
C PRO A 32 -6.55 11.63 -4.74
N GLY A 33 -7.54 10.84 -4.32
CA GLY A 33 -8.60 10.33 -5.20
C GLY A 33 -8.14 9.27 -6.22
N LEU A 34 -6.88 8.84 -6.19
CA LEU A 34 -6.32 7.90 -7.15
C LEU A 34 -6.07 6.52 -6.51
N PHE A 35 -6.65 5.51 -7.13
CA PHE A 35 -6.64 4.12 -6.67
C PHE A 35 -6.21 3.17 -7.79
N MET A 36 -5.71 1.99 -7.41
CA MET A 36 -5.36 0.94 -8.37
C MET A 36 -5.80 -0.43 -7.88
N LEU A 37 -6.18 -1.28 -8.84
CA LEU A 37 -6.34 -2.72 -8.69
C LEU A 37 -5.69 -3.38 -9.89
N GLY A 38 -4.67 -4.19 -9.66
CA GLY A 38 -3.93 -4.84 -10.74
C GLY A 38 -2.85 -5.77 -10.24
N ALA A 39 -1.94 -6.13 -11.14
CA ALA A 39 -0.91 -7.14 -10.89
C ALA A 39 -1.50 -8.47 -10.36
N LEU A 40 -2.62 -8.91 -10.95
CA LEU A 40 -3.33 -10.13 -10.55
C LEU A 40 -2.68 -11.43 -11.09
N GLY A 41 -1.73 -11.31 -12.02
CA GLY A 41 -1.08 -12.44 -12.68
C GLY A 41 -2.09 -13.33 -13.43
N SER A 42 -1.79 -14.62 -13.52
CA SER A 42 -2.66 -15.64 -14.15
C SER A 42 -3.78 -16.16 -13.24
N ARG A 43 -3.97 -15.57 -12.05
CA ARG A 43 -4.99 -15.98 -11.07
C ARG A 43 -6.06 -14.93 -10.82
N GLY A 44 -6.23 -14.00 -11.77
CA GLY A 44 -7.20 -12.91 -11.65
C GLY A 44 -8.64 -13.37 -11.43
N LEU A 45 -9.08 -14.45 -12.06
CA LEU A 45 -10.44 -14.99 -11.84
C LEU A 45 -10.70 -15.39 -10.38
N CYS A 46 -9.66 -15.79 -9.65
CA CYS A 46 -9.75 -16.15 -8.24
C CYS A 46 -9.63 -14.92 -7.33
N SER A 47 -8.67 -14.02 -7.60
CA SER A 47 -8.34 -12.91 -6.70
C SER A 47 -9.14 -11.63 -6.94
N ALA A 48 -9.64 -11.40 -8.16
CA ALA A 48 -10.33 -10.17 -8.52
C ALA A 48 -11.57 -9.88 -7.67
N PRO A 49 -12.47 -10.85 -7.36
CA PRO A 49 -13.68 -10.55 -6.59
C PRO A 49 -13.37 -9.96 -5.21
N LEU A 50 -12.52 -10.62 -4.42
CA LEU A 50 -12.16 -10.13 -3.09
C LEU A 50 -11.33 -8.83 -3.17
N CYS A 51 -10.46 -8.67 -4.18
CA CYS A 51 -9.72 -7.42 -4.37
C CYS A 51 -10.65 -6.25 -4.72
N ALA A 52 -11.72 -6.47 -5.47
CA ALA A 52 -12.69 -5.45 -5.81
C ALA A 52 -13.46 -4.99 -4.56
N GLU A 53 -13.91 -5.92 -3.71
CA GLU A 53 -14.55 -5.61 -2.43
C GLU A 53 -13.63 -4.80 -1.50
N ILE A 54 -12.35 -5.20 -1.39
CA ILE A 54 -11.36 -4.45 -0.61
C ILE A 54 -11.23 -3.01 -1.11
N LEU A 55 -11.12 -2.83 -2.43
CA LEU A 55 -10.95 -1.50 -3.01
C LEU A 55 -12.20 -0.64 -2.84
N ALA A 56 -13.38 -1.20 -3.09
CA ALA A 56 -14.65 -0.51 -2.94
C ALA A 56 -14.87 -0.08 -1.48
N ALA A 57 -14.69 -0.99 -0.52
CA ALA A 57 -14.81 -0.67 0.90
C ALA A 57 -13.81 0.42 1.32
N GLN A 58 -12.55 0.35 0.86
CA GLN A 58 -11.55 1.39 1.11
C GLN A 58 -11.97 2.76 0.54
N MET A 59 -12.47 2.80 -0.69
CA MET A 59 -12.91 4.04 -1.36
C MET A 59 -14.13 4.66 -0.68
N SER A 60 -15.02 3.82 -0.11
CA SER A 60 -16.25 4.24 0.55
C SER A 60 -16.08 4.52 2.05
N ASN A 61 -14.88 4.37 2.61
CA ASN A 61 -14.62 4.42 4.07
C ASN A 61 -15.47 3.40 4.87
N GLU A 62 -15.63 2.20 4.31
CA GLU A 62 -16.32 1.08 4.93
C GLU A 62 -15.34 0.08 5.56
N PRO A 63 -15.81 -0.81 6.45
CA PRO A 63 -14.99 -1.89 6.99
C PRO A 63 -14.42 -2.79 5.89
N ILE A 64 -13.10 -2.96 5.86
CA ILE A 64 -12.40 -3.80 4.88
C ILE A 64 -12.37 -5.26 5.37
N PRO A 65 -12.72 -6.26 4.55
CA PRO A 65 -12.94 -7.65 4.99
C PRO A 65 -11.64 -8.47 5.10
N LEU A 66 -10.56 -7.90 5.63
CA LEU A 66 -9.27 -8.58 5.82
C LEU A 66 -8.50 -8.02 7.02
N ASP A 67 -7.57 -8.82 7.55
CA ASP A 67 -6.66 -8.37 8.59
C ASP A 67 -5.58 -7.40 8.04
N ALA A 68 -5.03 -6.60 8.94
CA ALA A 68 -4.07 -5.55 8.60
C ALA A 68 -2.79 -6.08 7.93
N SER A 69 -2.32 -7.28 8.30
CA SER A 69 -1.08 -7.83 7.76
C SER A 69 -1.27 -8.29 6.31
N THR A 70 -2.41 -8.89 6.00
CA THR A 70 -2.80 -9.25 4.63
C THR A 70 -3.00 -8.01 3.77
N LEU A 71 -3.66 -6.96 4.30
CA LEU A 71 -3.81 -5.69 3.59
C LEU A 71 -2.47 -5.01 3.31
N ALA A 72 -1.54 -5.00 4.27
CA ALA A 72 -0.18 -4.50 4.06
C ALA A 72 0.58 -5.31 3.00
N ALA A 73 0.30 -6.61 2.86
CA ALA A 73 0.88 -7.45 1.81
C ALA A 73 0.29 -7.18 0.41
N LEU A 74 -0.91 -6.60 0.32
CA LEU A 74 -1.58 -6.22 -0.92
C LEU A 74 -1.27 -4.78 -1.37
N ASN A 75 -0.87 -3.93 -0.43
CA ASN A 75 -0.66 -2.50 -0.65
C ASN A 75 0.37 -2.24 -1.79
N PRO A 76 0.12 -1.25 -2.68
CA PRO A 76 1.04 -0.91 -3.75
C PRO A 76 2.45 -0.49 -3.30
N ASN A 77 2.60 0.22 -2.17
CA ASN A 77 3.92 0.71 -1.72
C ASN A 77 4.76 -0.33 -0.95
N ARG A 78 4.24 -1.55 -0.76
CA ARG A 78 4.78 -2.55 0.17
C ARG A 78 6.27 -2.85 -0.02
N LEU A 79 6.76 -2.83 -1.26
CA LEU A 79 8.16 -3.17 -1.54
C LEU A 79 9.11 -2.06 -1.08
N TRP A 80 8.72 -0.81 -1.26
CA TRP A 80 9.51 0.36 -0.85
C TRP A 80 9.52 0.45 0.68
N VAL A 81 8.33 0.43 1.30
CA VAL A 81 8.18 0.54 2.75
C VAL A 81 8.93 -0.59 3.48
N ARG A 82 8.92 -1.82 2.96
CA ARG A 82 9.71 -2.93 3.53
C ARG A 82 11.23 -2.70 3.51
N LYS A 83 11.76 -2.00 2.50
CA LYS A 83 13.17 -1.62 2.43
C LYS A 83 13.46 -0.46 3.40
N LEU A 84 12.61 0.56 3.40
CA LEU A 84 12.74 1.77 4.23
C LEU A 84 12.64 1.45 5.73
N LEU A 85 11.72 0.57 6.14
CA LEU A 85 11.64 0.06 7.53
C LEU A 85 12.91 -0.66 8.02
N LYS A 86 13.79 -1.07 7.09
CA LYS A 86 15.08 -1.72 7.36
C LYS A 86 16.27 -0.80 7.06
N GLY A 87 16.04 0.49 6.80
CA GLY A 87 17.08 1.46 6.45
C GLY A 87 17.77 1.18 5.12
N LYS A 88 17.13 0.42 4.23
CA LYS A 88 17.70 0.03 2.93
C LYS A 88 17.23 0.95 1.83
N ALA A 89 18.16 1.32 0.94
CA ALA A 89 17.85 2.10 -0.25
C ALA A 89 16.85 1.38 -1.18
N VAL A 90 15.87 2.13 -1.67
CA VAL A 90 14.94 1.69 -2.71
C VAL A 90 15.59 1.90 -4.06
N LYS A 91 16.24 0.84 -4.57
CA LYS A 91 16.57 0.68 -5.99
C LYS A 91 15.37 0.14 -6.74
#